data_AF-A0A4R7FHT5-F1
#
_entry.id   AF-A0A4R7FHT5-F1
#
_cell.length_a   1.000
_cell.length_b   1.000
_cell.length_c   1.000
_cell.angle_alpha   90.00
_cell.angle_beta   90.00
_cell.angle_gamma   90.00
#
_symmetry.space_group_name_H-M   'P 1'
#
loop_
_entity.id
_entity.type
_entity.pdbx_description
1 polymer ?
#
loop_
_entity_poly.entity_id
_entity_poly.type
_entity_poly.pdbx_seq_one_letter_code
_entity_poly.pdbx_strand_id
1 'polypeptide(L)'
;MSGKPAAPIDDKVKYARIITGSRTVLIGSQGGVACSVCPGGEAVGNPVNPQLGAKVLSGSSDLDFALPGAMPLVWQRQYSSYVNAQHGGHCGVLGYGWGLPMDLRIKVEASATLLHDSQGRTITFDALVAGESIYSPSEDIWLLRSGWHPGNLTHDLAAMTGPAKFTEAGAADSFEAPPPRSQQAPLWWRGRFSWIRRDMACGDLMILAANGSGDTVWVFGPANWQAIEAARKVIYEQKTAGKPVTVTEPDIDANWILLGKVDRLGRSQRYHWTKVLGQERITTIDDGVGRGYQLHYTQAIAAQDAQHFHHKSTDTDDHEDEHFFWQADSGVRLSKVDLYRDPLAPMLQTNPTTLVQYSYSEQGDLTSVTNRHGQVVRRFAWRNHLMIAHQERGGPEHHYAYDRYEPGGQAIEQRNQEGLDYK
;
A
#
# COMPACT_ATOMS: atom_id res chain seq x y z
N MET A 1 -12.22 -36.21 -5.61
CA MET A 1 -11.39 -35.43 -4.68
C MET A 1 -10.67 -34.36 -5.48
N SER A 2 -11.19 -33.13 -5.48
CA SER A 2 -10.70 -32.03 -6.32
C SER A 2 -10.61 -30.78 -5.47
N GLY A 3 -9.39 -30.33 -5.24
CA GLY A 3 -9.03 -29.21 -4.37
C GLY A 3 -7.76 -29.53 -3.59
N LYS A 4 -6.58 -29.28 -4.18
CA LYS A 4 -5.31 -29.25 -3.46
C LYS A 4 -5.14 -27.88 -2.77
N PRO A 5 -4.49 -27.82 -1.60
CA PRO A 5 -4.58 -26.70 -0.67
C PRO A 5 -3.76 -25.47 -1.07
N ALA A 6 -4.05 -24.36 -0.40
CA ALA A 6 -3.19 -23.19 -0.30
C ALA A 6 -1.90 -23.67 0.30
N ALA A 7 -0.76 -23.26 -0.26
CA ALA A 7 0.51 -23.73 0.23
C ALA A 7 1.29 -22.54 0.80
N PRO A 8 0.95 -22.02 2.00
CA PRO A 8 1.85 -21.12 2.70
C PRO A 8 3.19 -21.82 2.92
N ILE A 9 4.28 -21.04 2.97
CA ILE A 9 5.58 -21.58 3.38
C ILE A 9 5.37 -22.31 4.70
N ASP A 10 6.06 -23.43 4.85
CA ASP A 10 6.10 -24.23 6.07
C ASP A 10 4.93 -25.18 6.34
N ASP A 11 3.91 -25.20 5.48
CA ASP A 11 2.81 -26.16 5.59
C ASP A 11 3.25 -27.61 5.29
N LYS A 12 2.69 -28.55 6.06
CA LYS A 12 2.94 -29.99 5.88
C LYS A 12 2.05 -30.55 4.77
N VAL A 13 2.67 -31.03 3.70
CA VAL A 13 2.02 -31.92 2.72
C VAL A 13 2.38 -33.38 3.02
N LYS A 14 1.62 -34.32 2.45
CA LYS A 14 1.70 -35.76 2.75
C LYS A 14 3.12 -36.36 2.81
N TYR A 15 4.09 -35.79 2.08
CA TYR A 15 5.47 -36.29 2.02
C TYR A 15 6.56 -35.20 2.11
N ALA A 16 6.21 -33.95 2.38
CA ALA A 16 7.16 -32.84 2.38
C ALA A 16 6.61 -31.63 3.15
N ARG A 17 7.47 -30.64 3.37
CA ARG A 17 7.06 -29.29 3.76
C ARG A 17 7.06 -28.41 2.51
N ILE A 18 6.13 -27.47 2.42
CA ILE A 18 6.17 -26.45 1.37
C ILE A 18 7.36 -25.53 1.65
N ILE A 19 8.28 -25.45 0.69
CA ILE A 19 9.52 -24.67 0.80
C ILE A 19 9.49 -23.38 -0.04
N THR A 20 8.40 -23.13 -0.76
CA THR A 20 8.19 -21.95 -1.61
C THR A 20 6.74 -21.48 -1.49
N GLY A 21 6.51 -20.21 -1.17
CA GLY A 21 5.18 -19.68 -0.86
C GLY A 21 5.27 -18.34 -0.11
N SER A 22 4.13 -17.78 0.29
CA SER A 22 4.08 -16.65 1.22
C SER A 22 3.78 -17.17 2.61
N ARG A 23 4.37 -16.59 3.67
CA ARG A 23 4.09 -17.00 5.06
C ARG A 23 2.70 -16.57 5.52
N THR A 24 2.13 -15.55 4.89
CA THR A 24 0.90 -14.87 5.37
C THR A 24 -0.20 -14.73 4.32
N VAL A 25 0.07 -15.04 3.04
CA VAL A 25 -0.95 -15.01 1.99
C VAL A 25 -1.58 -16.39 1.84
N LEU A 26 -2.85 -16.47 2.19
CA LEU A 26 -3.67 -17.69 2.10
C LEU A 26 -4.52 -17.68 0.82
N ILE A 27 -4.95 -18.87 0.35
CA ILE A 27 -6.04 -18.95 -0.65
C ILE A 27 -7.25 -18.23 -0.06
N GLY A 28 -7.84 -17.34 -0.85
CA GLY A 28 -9.00 -16.56 -0.47
C GLY A 28 -8.68 -15.28 0.29
N SER A 29 -7.41 -14.98 0.62
CA SER A 29 -6.99 -13.73 1.29
C SER A 29 -7.60 -12.46 0.66
N GLN A 30 -7.59 -11.32 1.37
CA GLN A 30 -8.30 -10.10 0.96
C GLN A 30 -8.13 -9.68 -0.51
N GLY A 31 -6.96 -9.91 -1.13
CA GLY A 31 -6.69 -9.61 -2.54
C GLY A 31 -7.01 -10.74 -3.54
N GLY A 32 -7.33 -11.94 -3.07
CA GLY A 32 -7.76 -13.07 -3.88
C GLY A 32 -9.27 -13.12 -4.03
N VAL A 33 -9.80 -12.49 -5.09
CA VAL A 33 -11.20 -12.66 -5.51
C VAL A 33 -11.45 -14.07 -6.05
N ALA A 34 -10.39 -14.81 -6.39
CA ALA A 34 -10.48 -16.16 -6.95
C ALA A 34 -10.50 -17.24 -5.86
N CYS A 35 -11.62 -17.95 -5.78
CA CYS A 35 -11.77 -19.18 -5.03
C CYS A 35 -11.19 -20.36 -5.83
N SER A 36 -9.96 -20.78 -5.54
CA SER A 36 -9.31 -21.89 -6.25
C SER A 36 -9.85 -23.28 -5.89
N VAL A 37 -10.79 -23.36 -4.93
CA VAL A 37 -11.50 -24.58 -4.54
C VAL A 37 -12.91 -24.66 -5.10
N CYS A 38 -13.39 -23.59 -5.75
CA CYS A 38 -14.73 -23.57 -6.34
C CYS A 38 -14.76 -24.44 -7.60
N PRO A 39 -15.80 -25.27 -7.79
CA PRO A 39 -15.92 -26.11 -8.98
C PRO A 39 -15.76 -25.27 -10.26
N GLY A 40 -14.81 -25.63 -11.13
CA GLY A 40 -14.55 -24.92 -12.38
C GLY A 40 -13.71 -23.64 -12.28
N GLY A 41 -13.20 -23.28 -11.10
CA GLY A 41 -12.49 -22.00 -10.90
C GLY A 41 -13.40 -20.77 -11.07
N GLU A 42 -14.71 -20.99 -11.07
CA GLU A 42 -15.69 -19.92 -11.23
C GLU A 42 -15.72 -19.01 -10.00
N ALA A 43 -15.78 -17.70 -10.26
CA ALA A 43 -16.07 -16.66 -9.28
C ALA A 43 -17.56 -16.67 -8.90
N VAL A 44 -18.05 -17.81 -8.41
CA VAL A 44 -19.41 -17.90 -7.84
C VAL A 44 -19.36 -17.13 -6.53
N GLY A 45 -19.84 -15.89 -6.55
CA GLY A 45 -19.71 -14.97 -5.42
C GLY A 45 -18.99 -13.66 -5.74
N ASN A 46 -19.08 -13.11 -6.96
CA ASN A 46 -18.90 -11.66 -7.05
C ASN A 46 -20.23 -11.00 -6.60
N PRO A 47 -20.30 -10.33 -5.44
CA PRO A 47 -19.19 -9.69 -4.75
C PRO A 47 -18.90 -10.20 -3.30
N VAL A 48 -19.22 -11.46 -2.98
CA VAL A 48 -18.88 -12.18 -1.72
C VAL A 48 -17.97 -13.39 -2.00
N ASN A 49 -16.73 -13.36 -1.54
CA ASN A 49 -15.80 -14.49 -1.64
C ASN A 49 -16.41 -15.75 -0.98
N PRO A 50 -16.66 -16.83 -1.74
CA PRO A 50 -17.37 -18.01 -1.25
C PRO A 50 -16.57 -18.83 -0.23
N GLN A 51 -15.25 -18.65 -0.16
CA GLN A 51 -14.39 -19.36 0.80
C GLN A 51 -14.29 -18.61 2.13
N LEU A 52 -14.20 -17.28 2.10
CA LEU A 52 -14.06 -16.48 3.31
C LEU A 52 -15.38 -15.89 3.82
N GLY A 53 -16.44 -15.92 3.03
CA GLY A 53 -17.63 -15.09 3.26
C GLY A 53 -17.31 -13.58 3.19
N ALA A 54 -16.17 -13.21 2.60
CA ALA A 54 -15.71 -11.82 2.58
C ALA A 54 -16.41 -11.04 1.47
N LYS A 55 -17.09 -9.94 1.83
CA LYS A 55 -17.62 -9.00 0.85
C LYS A 55 -16.46 -8.21 0.23
N VAL A 56 -16.27 -8.33 -1.08
CA VAL A 56 -15.19 -7.67 -1.83
C VAL A 56 -15.75 -6.74 -2.90
N LEU A 57 -15.21 -5.53 -3.04
CA LEU A 57 -15.48 -4.64 -4.17
C LEU A 57 -14.16 -4.25 -4.82
N SER A 58 -14.01 -4.55 -6.10
CA SER A 58 -12.84 -4.18 -6.90
C SER A 58 -13.22 -3.94 -8.37
N GLY A 59 -14.51 -3.70 -8.61
CA GLY A 59 -15.07 -3.61 -9.96
C GLY A 59 -14.81 -2.25 -10.62
N SER A 60 -15.25 -2.13 -11.87
CA SER A 60 -15.18 -0.86 -12.61
C SER A 60 -16.00 0.26 -11.99
N SER A 61 -17.05 -0.07 -11.22
CA SER A 61 -17.86 0.91 -10.50
C SER A 61 -17.17 1.52 -9.27
N ASP A 62 -16.02 0.98 -8.88
CA ASP A 62 -15.17 1.52 -7.81
C ASP A 62 -13.93 2.26 -8.36
N LEU A 63 -13.83 2.40 -9.69
CA LEU A 63 -12.91 3.34 -10.35
C LEU A 63 -13.53 4.74 -10.33
N ASP A 64 -13.01 5.63 -9.49
CA ASP A 64 -13.58 6.97 -9.32
C ASP A 64 -13.11 7.92 -10.43
N PHE A 65 -11.82 7.85 -10.79
CA PHE A 65 -11.29 8.53 -11.97
C PHE A 65 -9.99 7.89 -12.45
N ALA A 66 -9.70 8.05 -13.74
CA ALA A 66 -8.38 7.86 -14.32
C ALA A 66 -8.21 8.86 -15.45
N LEU A 67 -7.17 9.69 -15.38
CA LEU A 67 -6.88 10.65 -16.44
C LEU A 67 -5.88 10.04 -17.43
N PRO A 68 -6.16 10.04 -18.75
CA PRO A 68 -5.28 9.46 -19.76
C PRO A 68 -3.84 9.98 -19.63
N GLY A 69 -2.88 9.09 -19.71
CA GLY A 69 -1.47 9.42 -19.56
C GLY A 69 -0.63 8.17 -19.71
N ALA A 70 0.65 8.37 -20.02
CA ALA A 70 1.55 7.26 -20.31
C ALA A 70 1.87 6.42 -19.05
N MET A 71 1.75 7.04 -17.87
CA MET A 71 1.69 6.39 -16.55
C MET A 71 0.53 7.02 -15.74
N PRO A 72 -0.72 6.61 -15.97
CA PRO A 72 -1.88 7.32 -15.44
C PRO A 72 -2.01 7.14 -13.92
N LEU A 73 -2.47 8.17 -13.23
CA LEU A 73 -2.98 8.01 -11.86
C LEU A 73 -4.36 7.37 -11.97
N VAL A 74 -4.44 6.09 -11.64
CA VAL A 74 -5.69 5.32 -11.58
C VAL A 74 -6.19 5.37 -10.15
N TRP A 75 -7.31 6.04 -9.93
CA TRP A 75 -7.92 6.20 -8.62
C TRP A 75 -9.05 5.18 -8.45
N GLN A 76 -8.67 3.95 -8.09
CA GLN A 76 -9.60 2.85 -7.91
C GLN A 76 -9.62 2.41 -6.46
N ARG A 77 -10.82 2.43 -5.86
CA ARG A 77 -11.04 1.94 -4.51
C ARG A 77 -11.14 0.42 -4.53
N GLN A 78 -10.71 -0.19 -3.44
CA GLN A 78 -10.91 -1.61 -3.18
C GLN A 78 -11.54 -1.76 -1.79
N TYR A 79 -12.58 -2.58 -1.68
CA TYR A 79 -13.21 -2.92 -0.40
C TYR A 79 -13.03 -4.40 -0.10
N SER A 80 -12.75 -4.72 1.17
CA SER A 80 -12.89 -6.06 1.71
C SER A 80 -13.49 -5.99 3.12
N SER A 81 -14.52 -6.79 3.39
CA SER A 81 -15.05 -6.95 4.76
C SER A 81 -14.21 -7.86 5.64
N TYR A 82 -13.21 -8.57 5.09
CA TYR A 82 -12.40 -9.54 5.83
C TYR A 82 -11.31 -8.88 6.69
N VAL A 83 -11.65 -7.79 7.36
CA VAL A 83 -10.77 -7.06 8.28
C VAL A 83 -10.84 -7.79 9.61
N ASN A 84 -9.76 -8.37 10.11
CA ASN A 84 -9.77 -9.08 11.41
C ASN A 84 -8.38 -9.10 12.06
N ALA A 85 -8.32 -9.59 13.29
CA ALA A 85 -7.11 -9.51 14.09
C ALA A 85 -5.99 -10.42 13.63
N GLN A 86 -6.37 -11.56 13.04
CA GLN A 86 -5.48 -12.63 12.61
C GLN A 86 -4.90 -12.41 11.20
N HIS A 87 -5.48 -11.52 10.40
CA HIS A 87 -5.04 -11.28 9.02
C HIS A 87 -4.75 -9.80 8.73
N GLY A 88 -4.81 -8.96 9.76
CA GLY A 88 -4.63 -7.53 9.68
C GLY A 88 -5.91 -6.82 9.23
N GLY A 89 -6.20 -5.71 9.88
CA GLY A 89 -7.29 -4.82 9.53
C GLY A 89 -6.77 -3.42 9.27
N HIS A 90 -6.52 -3.09 8.01
CA HIS A 90 -6.12 -1.73 7.64
C HIS A 90 -7.35 -0.82 7.59
N CYS A 91 -7.36 0.21 8.44
CA CYS A 91 -8.26 1.35 8.24
C CYS A 91 -7.58 2.34 7.29
N GLY A 92 -7.95 2.27 6.00
CA GLY A 92 -7.43 3.18 5.00
C GLY A 92 -7.96 4.60 5.16
N VAL A 93 -7.50 5.49 4.28
CA VAL A 93 -7.91 6.90 4.31
C VAL A 93 -9.39 7.11 3.99
N LEU A 94 -10.10 6.07 3.55
CA LEU A 94 -11.54 6.05 3.30
C LEU A 94 -12.34 5.28 4.39
N GLY A 95 -11.68 4.84 5.46
CA GLY A 95 -12.30 4.05 6.53
C GLY A 95 -12.02 2.55 6.44
N TYR A 96 -12.62 1.78 7.34
CA TYR A 96 -12.37 0.34 7.45
C TYR A 96 -12.74 -0.43 6.19
N GLY A 97 -11.86 -1.38 5.83
CA GLY A 97 -12.04 -2.26 4.68
C GLY A 97 -11.76 -1.58 3.34
N TRP A 98 -11.64 -0.25 3.28
CA TRP A 98 -11.29 0.46 2.06
C TRP A 98 -9.78 0.66 1.92
N GLY A 99 -9.24 0.27 0.76
CA GLY A 99 -7.87 0.54 0.34
C GLY A 99 -7.82 1.38 -0.93
N LEU A 100 -6.74 2.14 -1.08
CA LEU A 100 -6.39 2.84 -2.31
C LEU A 100 -5.03 2.35 -2.86
N PRO A 101 -4.74 2.56 -4.17
CA PRO A 101 -3.52 2.04 -4.80
C PRO A 101 -2.22 2.64 -4.29
N MET A 102 -2.27 3.71 -3.51
CA MET A 102 -1.10 4.36 -2.89
C MET A 102 -0.95 4.04 -1.40
N ASP A 103 -1.86 3.25 -0.81
CA ASP A 103 -1.83 2.89 0.62
C ASP A 103 -0.84 1.76 0.94
N LEU A 104 0.13 1.49 0.06
CA LEU A 104 1.19 0.51 0.32
C LEU A 104 2.11 0.98 1.44
N ARG A 105 2.53 0.05 2.28
CA ARG A 105 3.48 0.30 3.37
C ARG A 105 4.37 -0.88 3.61
N ILE A 106 5.53 -0.63 4.21
CA ILE A 106 6.43 -1.67 4.68
C ILE A 106 6.65 -1.49 6.17
N LYS A 107 6.63 -2.58 6.94
CA LYS A 107 7.12 -2.61 8.31
C LYS A 107 8.39 -3.45 8.35
N VAL A 108 9.49 -2.85 8.81
CA VAL A 108 10.79 -3.51 8.95
C VAL A 108 10.96 -3.89 10.42
N GLU A 109 11.08 -5.18 10.69
CA GLU A 109 11.30 -5.73 12.02
C GLU A 109 12.65 -6.46 12.05
N ALA A 110 13.10 -6.86 13.24
CA ALA A 110 14.39 -7.55 13.40
C ALA A 110 14.40 -8.94 12.73
N SER A 111 13.26 -9.63 12.72
CA SER A 111 13.12 -11.00 12.21
C SER A 111 12.39 -11.11 10.87
N ALA A 112 11.72 -10.05 10.42
CA ALA A 112 10.86 -10.09 9.24
C ALA A 112 10.68 -8.72 8.60
N THR A 113 10.23 -8.73 7.34
CA THR A 113 9.78 -7.53 6.62
C THR A 113 8.35 -7.75 6.13
N LEU A 114 7.44 -6.86 6.51
CA LEU A 114 6.02 -6.98 6.19
C LEU A 114 5.65 -5.94 5.12
N LEU A 115 5.24 -6.40 3.93
CA LEU A 115 4.68 -5.55 2.88
C LEU A 115 3.15 -5.57 2.95
N HIS A 116 2.55 -4.42 3.21
CA HIS A 116 1.11 -4.22 3.09
C HIS A 116 0.80 -3.74 1.68
N ASP A 117 0.04 -4.53 0.93
CA ASP A 117 -0.37 -4.19 -0.43
C ASP A 117 -1.66 -3.34 -0.43
N SER A 118 -2.02 -2.80 -1.60
CA SER A 118 -3.22 -1.97 -1.74
C SER A 118 -4.54 -2.73 -1.57
N GLN A 119 -4.49 -4.07 -1.56
CA GLN A 119 -5.63 -4.95 -1.41
C GLN A 119 -5.88 -5.34 0.06
N GLY A 120 -5.11 -4.75 0.99
CA GLY A 120 -5.22 -5.04 2.42
C GLY A 120 -4.55 -6.36 2.82
N ARG A 121 -3.77 -6.99 1.93
CA ARG A 121 -2.97 -8.18 2.29
C ARG A 121 -1.67 -7.74 2.97
N THR A 122 -1.23 -8.53 3.94
CA THR A 122 0.13 -8.44 4.50
C THR A 122 0.95 -9.60 3.98
N ILE A 123 2.05 -9.29 3.31
CA ILE A 123 3.00 -10.27 2.76
C ILE A 123 4.26 -10.24 3.62
N THR A 124 4.57 -11.36 4.26
CA THR A 124 5.77 -11.48 5.10
C THR A 124 6.95 -12.04 4.31
N PHE A 125 8.05 -11.30 4.35
CA PHE A 125 9.37 -11.66 3.88
C PHE A 125 10.30 -11.88 5.09
N ASP A 126 11.46 -12.47 4.85
CA ASP A 126 12.53 -12.52 5.85
C ASP A 126 13.03 -11.10 6.21
N ALA A 127 13.83 -11.01 7.27
CA ALA A 127 14.43 -9.74 7.70
C ALA A 127 15.23 -9.10 6.55
N LEU A 128 14.96 -7.83 6.26
CA LEU A 128 15.62 -7.09 5.18
C LEU A 128 16.61 -6.06 5.77
N VAL A 129 17.88 -6.44 5.82
CA VAL A 129 18.95 -5.57 6.32
C VAL A 129 19.34 -4.53 5.25
N ALA A 130 19.87 -3.39 5.68
CA ALA A 130 20.40 -2.39 4.75
C ALA A 130 21.51 -3.02 3.90
N GLY A 131 21.40 -2.93 2.57
CA GLY A 131 22.34 -3.60 1.69
C GLY A 131 21.87 -4.98 1.17
N GLU A 132 20.62 -5.37 1.41
CA GLU A 132 20.10 -6.68 0.97
C GLU A 132 18.93 -6.58 -0.02
N SER A 133 18.67 -7.71 -0.69
CA SER A 133 17.54 -7.93 -1.59
C SER A 133 16.88 -9.28 -1.27
N ILE A 134 15.56 -9.35 -1.44
CA ILE A 134 14.76 -10.57 -1.23
C ILE A 134 13.76 -10.67 -2.38
N TYR A 135 13.61 -11.86 -2.95
CA TYR A 135 12.57 -12.16 -3.93
C TYR A 135 11.60 -13.20 -3.36
N SER A 136 10.31 -12.95 -3.55
CA SER A 136 9.25 -13.93 -3.31
C SER A 136 8.76 -14.49 -4.64
N PRO A 137 9.10 -15.75 -4.99
CA PRO A 137 8.61 -16.38 -6.21
C PRO A 137 7.10 -16.59 -6.25
N SER A 138 6.45 -16.73 -5.09
CA SER A 138 5.00 -16.97 -5.02
C SER A 138 4.17 -15.71 -5.18
N GLU A 139 4.68 -14.56 -4.73
CA GLU A 139 4.02 -13.26 -4.91
C GLU A 139 4.53 -12.52 -6.15
N ASP A 140 5.62 -13.01 -6.75
CA ASP A 140 6.35 -12.35 -7.83
C ASP A 140 6.77 -10.91 -7.45
N ILE A 141 7.31 -10.74 -6.24
CA ILE A 141 7.71 -9.44 -5.68
C ILE A 141 9.16 -9.48 -5.22
N TRP A 142 9.92 -8.48 -5.64
CA TRP A 142 11.24 -8.13 -5.12
C TRP A 142 11.13 -7.06 -4.05
N LEU A 143 11.93 -7.18 -3.00
CA LEU A 143 12.27 -6.12 -2.05
C LEU A 143 13.77 -5.87 -2.10
N LEU A 144 14.18 -4.62 -2.03
CA LEU A 144 15.58 -4.21 -2.01
C LEU A 144 15.73 -3.02 -1.08
N ARG A 145 16.61 -3.12 -0.09
CA ARG A 145 16.89 -2.01 0.83
C ARG A 145 18.22 -1.37 0.50
N SER A 146 18.20 -0.07 0.25
CA SER A 146 19.40 0.71 0.01
C SER A 146 20.37 0.61 1.17
N GLY A 147 21.65 0.72 0.87
CA GLY A 147 22.71 0.62 1.86
C GLY A 147 24.02 0.30 1.19
N TRP A 148 25.01 -0.11 1.99
CA TRP A 148 26.23 -0.66 1.43
C TRP A 148 25.95 -2.11 1.01
N HIS A 149 25.93 -2.35 -0.30
CA HIS A 149 25.80 -3.68 -0.87
C HIS A 149 27.19 -4.23 -1.17
N PRO A 150 27.60 -5.38 -0.60
CA PRO A 150 28.79 -6.08 -1.06
C PRO A 150 28.55 -6.59 -2.49
N GLY A 151 28.95 -5.78 -3.48
CA GLY A 151 29.08 -6.10 -4.91
C GLY A 151 27.99 -7.00 -5.51
N ASN A 152 26.85 -6.42 -5.90
CA ASN A 152 25.94 -6.95 -6.96
C ASN A 152 24.61 -6.17 -7.13
N LEU A 153 24.40 -5.03 -6.45
CA LEU A 153 23.12 -4.31 -6.54
C LEU A 153 22.72 -3.96 -7.97
N THR A 154 23.68 -3.62 -8.84
CA THR A 154 23.40 -3.32 -10.25
C THR A 154 22.81 -4.54 -10.97
N HIS A 155 23.24 -5.76 -10.61
CA HIS A 155 22.70 -7.00 -11.15
C HIS A 155 21.30 -7.29 -10.59
N ASP A 156 21.08 -7.16 -9.28
CA ASP A 156 19.77 -7.36 -8.64
C ASP A 156 18.74 -6.35 -9.12
N LEU A 157 19.14 -5.08 -9.27
CA LEU A 157 18.27 -4.01 -9.77
C LEU A 157 17.99 -4.16 -11.27
N ALA A 158 18.95 -4.71 -12.04
CA ALA A 158 18.75 -5.06 -13.46
C ALA A 158 17.87 -6.30 -13.62
N ALA A 159 17.96 -7.29 -12.73
CA ALA A 159 17.04 -8.41 -12.67
C ALA A 159 15.63 -7.94 -12.28
N MET A 160 15.54 -7.06 -11.30
CA MET A 160 14.29 -6.51 -10.77
C MET A 160 13.57 -5.57 -11.75
N THR A 161 14.29 -4.86 -12.64
CA THR A 161 13.67 -3.86 -13.55
C THR A 161 13.80 -4.22 -15.04
N GLY A 162 14.33 -5.42 -15.32
CA GLY A 162 14.76 -5.90 -16.62
C GLY A 162 15.93 -5.12 -17.23
N PRO A 163 16.43 -5.56 -18.42
CA PRO A 163 17.61 -5.00 -19.08
C PRO A 163 17.39 -3.59 -19.67
N ALA A 164 16.38 -2.84 -19.22
CA ALA A 164 16.13 -1.47 -19.64
C ALA A 164 17.25 -0.53 -19.11
N LYS A 165 18.40 -0.61 -19.78
CA LYS A 165 19.52 0.32 -19.80
C LYS A 165 19.89 0.94 -18.45
N PHE A 166 20.35 0.12 -17.50
CA PHE A 166 21.59 0.51 -16.83
C PHE A 166 22.66 0.32 -17.90
N THR A 167 23.13 1.42 -18.52
CA THR A 167 24.11 1.31 -19.60
C THR A 167 25.34 0.57 -19.08
N GLU A 168 25.54 -0.66 -19.55
CA GLU A 168 26.71 -1.52 -19.32
C GLU A 168 28.03 -0.84 -19.72
N ALA A 169 27.97 0.23 -20.52
CA ALA A 169 29.10 1.08 -20.84
C ALA A 169 29.43 2.04 -19.68
N GLY A 170 30.01 1.51 -18.62
CA GLY A 170 30.55 2.32 -17.52
C GLY A 170 30.86 1.56 -16.22
N ALA A 171 30.43 0.30 -16.10
CA ALA A 171 30.77 -0.56 -14.97
C ALA A 171 32.20 -1.12 -15.16
N ALA A 172 33.20 -0.23 -15.11
CA ALA A 172 34.53 -0.65 -14.73
C ALA A 172 34.52 -0.79 -13.20
N ASP A 173 34.89 -1.97 -12.72
CA ASP A 173 35.20 -2.25 -11.34
C ASP A 173 36.13 -1.20 -10.76
N SER A 174 35.59 -0.30 -9.93
CA SER A 174 36.40 0.49 -9.01
C SER A 174 35.71 0.49 -7.64
N PHE A 175 35.64 -0.71 -7.04
CA PHE A 175 35.36 -0.91 -5.62
C PHE A 175 36.64 -0.76 -4.80
N GLU A 176 37.29 0.40 -4.91
CA GLU A 176 38.16 0.86 -3.84
C GLU A 176 37.25 1.27 -2.67
N ALA A 177 37.65 0.95 -1.44
CA ALA A 177 36.88 1.18 -0.21
C ALA A 177 36.09 2.50 -0.26
N PRO A 178 34.82 2.54 0.18
CA PRO A 178 33.93 3.65 -0.12
C PRO A 178 34.58 4.96 0.32
N PRO A 179 34.67 5.98 -0.57
CA PRO A 179 35.10 7.30 -0.14
C PRO A 179 34.16 7.75 0.99
N PRO A 180 34.68 8.50 1.98
CA PRO A 180 33.99 8.78 3.24
C PRO A 180 32.58 9.31 2.96
N ARG A 181 31.54 8.54 3.32
CA ARG A 181 30.08 8.82 3.20
C ARG A 181 29.75 10.19 2.58
N SER A 182 30.06 10.41 1.30
CA SER A 182 29.70 11.62 0.55
C SER A 182 30.25 11.60 -0.88
N GLN A 183 29.37 11.98 -1.82
CA GLN A 183 29.59 12.74 -3.08
C GLN A 183 29.16 12.08 -4.39
N GLN A 184 29.46 10.80 -4.67
CA GLN A 184 28.97 10.17 -5.91
C GLN A 184 27.63 9.44 -5.71
N ALA A 185 26.61 9.89 -6.44
CA ALA A 185 25.35 9.17 -6.54
C ALA A 185 25.54 7.85 -7.30
N PRO A 186 24.91 6.74 -6.87
CA PRO A 186 24.93 5.49 -7.60
C PRO A 186 24.50 5.68 -9.06
N LEU A 187 25.12 4.95 -9.99
CA LEU A 187 24.78 5.05 -11.41
C LEU A 187 23.31 4.72 -11.68
N TRP A 188 22.72 3.82 -10.91
CA TRP A 188 21.30 3.47 -11.00
C TRP A 188 20.35 4.60 -10.56
N TRP A 189 20.81 5.51 -9.68
CA TRP A 189 20.03 6.66 -9.24
C TRP A 189 19.92 7.72 -10.33
N ARG A 190 20.97 7.87 -11.15
CA ARG A 190 20.99 8.83 -12.26
C ARG A 190 19.93 8.44 -13.30
N GLY A 191 19.02 9.36 -13.62
CA GLY A 191 17.90 9.12 -14.54
C GLY A 191 16.56 8.93 -13.81
N ARG A 192 15.96 7.74 -13.92
CA ARG A 192 14.57 7.44 -13.52
C ARG A 192 14.26 7.71 -12.03
N PHE A 193 15.27 7.67 -11.19
CA PHE A 193 15.18 7.85 -9.74
C PHE A 193 15.74 9.19 -9.24
N SER A 194 16.14 10.08 -10.16
CA SER A 194 16.78 11.37 -9.80
C SER A 194 15.87 12.35 -9.06
N TRP A 195 14.56 12.12 -9.09
CA TRP A 195 13.59 12.87 -8.28
C TRP A 195 13.63 12.45 -6.80
N ILE A 196 14.15 11.26 -6.47
CA ILE A 196 14.47 10.85 -5.11
C ILE A 196 15.74 11.59 -4.73
N ARG A 197 15.80 12.13 -3.51
CA ARG A 197 17.00 12.82 -3.08
C ARG A 197 18.19 11.85 -2.99
N ARG A 198 19.37 12.35 -3.38
CA ARG A 198 20.61 11.57 -3.44
C ARG A 198 20.99 10.94 -2.11
N ASP A 199 20.80 11.65 -1.00
CA ASP A 199 21.11 11.19 0.35
C ASP A 199 20.27 9.98 0.77
N MET A 200 18.99 9.92 0.37
CA MET A 200 18.15 8.74 0.58
C MET A 200 18.64 7.56 -0.25
N ALA A 201 19.00 7.79 -1.51
CA ALA A 201 19.48 6.76 -2.43
C ALA A 201 20.88 6.22 -2.10
N CYS A 202 21.76 7.04 -1.51
CA CYS A 202 23.11 6.65 -1.10
C CYS A 202 23.16 6.04 0.32
N GLY A 203 22.08 6.14 1.09
CA GLY A 203 22.00 5.72 2.49
C GLY A 203 21.17 4.45 2.69
N ASP A 204 20.65 4.28 3.90
CA ASP A 204 19.81 3.16 4.37
C ASP A 204 18.33 3.53 4.54
N LEU A 205 17.90 4.61 3.89
CA LEU A 205 16.57 5.22 4.01
C LEU A 205 15.67 4.98 2.79
N MET A 206 15.98 3.98 1.96
CA MET A 206 15.16 3.65 0.80
C MET A 206 14.91 2.13 0.71
N ILE A 207 13.66 1.74 0.51
CA ILE A 207 13.30 0.39 0.11
C ILE A 207 12.60 0.48 -1.25
N LEU A 208 13.01 -0.37 -2.18
CA LEU A 208 12.35 -0.57 -3.46
C LEU A 208 11.57 -1.87 -3.40
N ALA A 209 10.32 -1.83 -3.86
CA ALA A 209 9.58 -3.04 -4.19
C ALA A 209 9.32 -3.05 -5.69
N ALA A 210 9.33 -4.21 -6.33
CA ALA A 210 8.95 -4.33 -7.73
C ALA A 210 8.25 -5.67 -7.99
N ASN A 211 7.39 -5.70 -9.00
CA ASN A 211 6.92 -6.98 -9.53
C ASN A 211 8.07 -7.70 -10.27
N GLY A 212 7.99 -9.02 -10.47
CA GLY A 212 9.09 -9.78 -11.08
C GLY A 212 9.42 -9.38 -12.51
N SER A 213 8.49 -8.76 -13.24
CA SER A 213 8.77 -8.17 -14.56
C SER A 213 9.48 -6.82 -14.51
N GLY A 214 9.43 -6.14 -13.35
CA GLY A 214 10.04 -4.83 -13.16
C GLY A 214 9.31 -3.68 -13.85
N ASP A 215 8.06 -3.90 -14.24
CA ASP A 215 7.27 -2.91 -14.95
C ASP A 215 6.87 -1.74 -14.05
N THR A 216 6.69 -2.01 -12.76
CA THR A 216 6.44 -1.00 -11.73
C THR A 216 7.39 -1.22 -10.56
N VAL A 217 8.07 -0.14 -10.17
CA VAL A 217 8.89 -0.09 -8.97
C VAL A 217 8.25 0.91 -8.01
N TRP A 218 7.89 0.45 -6.82
CA TRP A 218 7.44 1.26 -5.70
C TRP A 218 8.64 1.68 -4.85
N VAL A 219 8.62 2.93 -4.40
CA VAL A 219 9.71 3.54 -3.64
C VAL A 219 9.19 3.90 -2.26
N PHE A 220 9.84 3.37 -1.22
CA PHE A 220 9.50 3.61 0.18
C PHE A 220 10.64 4.31 0.90
N GLY A 221 10.29 5.13 1.88
CA GLY A 221 11.22 5.68 2.89
C GLY A 221 10.62 5.56 4.29
N PRO A 222 11.43 5.66 5.35
CA PRO A 222 10.92 5.56 6.72
C PRO A 222 9.95 6.70 7.02
N ALA A 223 8.93 6.46 7.84
CA ALA A 223 7.85 7.43 8.11
C ALA A 223 8.38 8.75 8.67
N ASN A 224 9.49 8.72 9.40
CA ASN A 224 10.17 9.88 9.96
C ASN A 224 11.31 10.43 9.09
N TRP A 225 11.38 10.09 7.79
CA TRP A 225 12.48 10.48 6.89
C TRP A 225 12.75 12.00 6.89
N GLN A 226 11.71 12.83 6.99
CA GLN A 226 11.85 14.30 7.04
C GLN A 226 12.58 14.76 8.31
N ALA A 227 12.33 14.12 9.45
CA ALA A 227 13.00 14.42 10.71
C ALA A 227 14.47 14.00 10.68
N ILE A 228 14.75 12.81 10.12
CA ILE A 228 16.11 12.32 9.88
C ILE A 228 16.86 13.31 8.97
N GLU A 229 16.23 13.74 7.88
CA GLU A 229 16.83 14.69 6.94
C GLU A 229 17.15 16.03 7.61
N ALA A 230 16.20 16.59 8.37
CA ALA A 230 16.39 17.85 9.07
C ALA A 230 17.56 17.79 10.05
N ALA A 231 17.68 16.69 10.82
CA ALA A 231 18.80 16.47 11.73
C ALA A 231 20.13 16.34 10.97
N ARG A 232 20.19 15.51 9.92
CA ARG A 232 21.41 15.31 9.10
C ARG A 232 21.91 16.61 8.48
N LYS A 233 21.00 17.46 7.99
CA LYS A 233 21.34 18.79 7.44
C LYS A 233 22.03 19.67 8.49
N VAL A 234 21.45 19.78 9.69
CA VAL A 234 22.04 20.57 10.78
C VAL A 234 23.40 20.02 11.20
N ILE A 235 23.52 18.70 11.35
CA ILE A 235 24.79 18.04 11.68
C ILE A 235 25.86 18.38 10.64
N TYR A 236 25.52 18.32 9.34
CA TYR A 236 26.44 18.64 8.25
C TYR A 236 26.88 20.11 8.29
N GLU A 237 25.96 21.05 8.48
CA GLU A 237 26.25 22.47 8.59
C GLU A 237 27.14 22.78 9.80
N GLN A 238 26.88 22.15 10.96
CA GLN A 238 27.70 22.27 12.16
C GLN A 238 29.11 21.74 11.94
N LYS A 239 29.26 20.54 11.37
CA LYS A 239 30.56 19.95 11.04
C LYS A 239 31.34 20.82 10.05
N THR A 240 30.68 21.30 8.99
CA THR A 240 31.31 22.15 7.97
C THR A 240 31.77 23.49 8.55
N ALA A 241 31.03 24.04 9.52
CA ALA A 241 31.38 25.27 10.22
C ALA A 241 32.39 25.06 11.38
N GLY A 242 32.88 23.84 11.61
CA GLY A 242 33.77 23.51 12.74
C GLY A 242 33.11 23.66 14.11
N LYS A 243 31.78 23.68 14.18
CA LYS A 243 31.00 23.78 15.42
C LYS A 243 30.77 22.40 16.03
N PRO A 244 30.66 22.31 17.37
CA PRO A 244 30.25 21.05 18.02
C PRO A 244 28.85 20.64 17.53
N VAL A 245 28.65 19.34 17.33
CA VAL A 245 27.35 18.79 16.93
C VAL A 245 26.42 18.83 18.12
N THR A 246 25.26 19.47 17.98
CA THR A 246 24.28 19.65 19.07
C THR A 246 22.96 18.94 18.85
N VAL A 247 22.79 18.29 17.70
CA VAL A 247 21.57 17.58 17.32
C VAL A 247 21.89 16.10 17.16
N THR A 248 21.05 15.26 17.73
CA THR A 248 21.09 13.80 17.53
C THR A 248 20.18 13.43 16.37
N GLU A 249 20.68 12.56 15.49
CA GLU A 249 19.86 11.96 14.43
C GLU A 249 18.83 11.01 15.06
N PRO A 250 17.54 11.11 14.74
CA PRO A 250 16.55 10.18 15.25
C PRO A 250 16.74 8.79 14.63
N ASP A 251 16.36 7.76 15.38
CA ASP A 251 16.35 6.38 14.89
C ASP A 251 15.43 6.23 13.68
N ILE A 252 15.75 5.29 12.78
CA ILE A 252 14.94 5.01 11.59
C ILE A 252 13.62 4.35 12.03
N ASP A 253 12.49 4.93 11.62
CA ASP A 253 11.17 4.34 11.91
C ASP A 253 11.05 2.95 11.27
N ALA A 254 10.48 2.00 12.02
CA ALA A 254 10.17 0.67 11.52
C ALA A 254 9.08 0.71 10.44
N ASN A 255 8.24 1.74 10.41
CA ASN A 255 7.20 1.95 9.40
C ASN A 255 7.75 2.74 8.22
N TRP A 256 7.50 2.24 7.03
CA TRP A 256 7.98 2.79 5.77
C TRP A 256 6.80 3.11 4.86
N ILE A 257 6.79 4.33 4.34
CA ILE A 257 5.69 4.92 3.59
C ILE A 257 6.06 5.05 2.11
N LEU A 258 5.06 4.92 1.25
CA LEU A 258 5.22 5.02 -0.20
C LEU A 258 5.49 6.48 -0.61
N LEU A 259 6.67 6.74 -1.17
CA LEU A 259 7.09 8.06 -1.65
C LEU A 259 6.77 8.27 -3.14
N GLY A 260 6.55 7.18 -3.86
CA GLY A 260 6.22 7.22 -5.27
C GLY A 260 6.35 5.87 -5.94
N LYS A 261 6.14 5.87 -7.25
CA LYS A 261 6.40 4.73 -8.12
C LYS A 261 6.99 5.18 -9.44
N VAL A 262 7.73 4.30 -10.09
CA VAL A 262 8.32 4.53 -11.40
C VAL A 262 8.07 3.33 -12.29
N ASP A 263 7.84 3.57 -13.58
CA ASP A 263 7.70 2.49 -14.55
C ASP A 263 9.00 2.17 -15.28
N ARG A 264 8.96 1.13 -16.12
CA ARG A 264 10.09 0.67 -16.94
C ARG A 264 10.69 1.78 -17.84
N LEU A 265 9.90 2.79 -18.21
CA LEU A 265 10.35 3.90 -19.07
C LEU A 265 10.86 5.11 -18.28
N GLY A 266 10.77 5.09 -16.95
CA GLY A 266 11.26 6.18 -16.10
C GLY A 266 10.28 7.29 -15.83
N ARG A 267 9.02 7.10 -16.22
CA ARG A 267 7.95 8.00 -15.81
C ARG A 267 7.64 7.68 -14.36
N SER A 268 7.39 8.71 -13.55
CA SER A 268 7.18 8.56 -12.12
C SER A 268 5.88 9.21 -11.65
N GLN A 269 5.30 8.62 -10.61
CA GLN A 269 4.33 9.28 -9.75
C GLN A 269 5.01 9.56 -8.42
N ARG A 270 4.90 10.79 -7.93
CA ARG A 270 5.58 11.27 -6.72
C ARG A 270 4.54 11.69 -5.69
N TYR A 271 4.69 11.21 -4.47
CA TYR A 271 3.73 11.40 -3.39
C TYR A 271 4.35 12.26 -2.31
N HIS A 272 3.75 13.42 -2.05
CA HIS A 272 4.24 14.35 -1.05
C HIS A 272 3.44 14.18 0.23
N TRP A 273 4.17 13.89 1.29
CA TRP A 273 3.63 13.67 2.62
C TRP A 273 3.74 14.92 3.47
N THR A 274 2.65 15.28 4.14
CA THR A 274 2.62 16.31 5.16
C THR A 274 1.71 15.90 6.31
N LYS A 275 1.95 16.47 7.49
CA LYS A 275 1.07 16.31 8.64
C LYS A 275 -0.26 17.04 8.45
N VAL A 276 -1.37 16.30 8.45
CA VAL A 276 -2.74 16.80 8.35
C VAL A 276 -3.53 16.26 9.53
N LEU A 277 -4.13 17.16 10.33
CA LEU A 277 -4.90 16.78 11.53
C LEU A 277 -4.12 15.85 12.46
N GLY A 278 -2.81 16.10 12.62
CA GLY A 278 -1.94 15.31 13.48
C GLY A 278 -1.39 14.02 12.86
N GLN A 279 -1.76 13.68 11.63
CA GLN A 279 -1.41 12.42 10.96
C GLN A 279 -0.61 12.67 9.68
N GLU A 280 0.41 11.84 9.40
CA GLU A 280 1.10 11.90 8.11
C GLU A 280 0.17 11.42 6.99
N ARG A 281 0.03 12.23 5.94
CA ARG A 281 -0.84 11.97 4.79
C ARG A 281 -0.21 12.43 3.49
N ILE A 282 -0.48 11.71 2.41
CA ILE A 282 -0.22 12.20 1.06
C ILE A 282 -1.14 13.39 0.82
N THR A 283 -0.60 14.59 0.66
CA THR A 283 -1.41 15.78 0.37
C THR A 283 -1.33 16.19 -1.08
N THR A 284 -0.24 15.86 -1.77
CA THR A 284 -0.14 16.08 -3.21
C THR A 284 0.47 14.91 -3.95
N ILE A 285 0.03 14.76 -5.19
CA ILE A 285 0.57 13.77 -6.12
C ILE A 285 0.98 14.49 -7.39
N ASP A 286 2.19 14.22 -7.87
CA ASP A 286 2.61 14.59 -9.22
C ASP A 286 2.69 13.34 -10.07
N ASP A 287 2.07 13.31 -11.25
CA ASP A 287 2.17 12.17 -12.16
C ASP A 287 3.22 12.36 -13.27
N GLY A 288 3.43 11.28 -14.05
CA GLY A 288 4.49 11.20 -15.05
C GLY A 288 4.29 12.09 -16.28
N VAL A 289 3.16 12.80 -16.38
CA VAL A 289 2.90 13.79 -17.44
C VAL A 289 2.89 15.22 -16.89
N GLY A 290 3.19 15.42 -15.60
CA GLY A 290 3.32 16.73 -14.97
C GLY A 290 2.03 17.26 -14.33
N ARG A 291 0.95 16.47 -14.30
CA ARG A 291 -0.28 16.86 -13.58
C ARG A 291 -0.06 16.84 -12.08
N GLY A 292 -0.72 17.75 -11.39
CA GLY A 292 -0.68 17.90 -9.93
C GLY A 292 -2.07 17.68 -9.35
N TYR A 293 -2.16 16.78 -8.39
CA TYR A 293 -3.39 16.46 -7.65
C TYR A 293 -3.24 16.89 -6.20
N GLN A 294 -4.27 17.52 -5.66
CA GLN A 294 -4.36 17.93 -4.27
C GLN A 294 -5.38 17.04 -3.56
N LEU A 295 -4.96 16.41 -2.47
CA LEU A 295 -5.78 15.58 -1.61
C LEU A 295 -6.20 16.42 -0.40
N HIS A 296 -7.49 16.36 -0.06
CA HIS A 296 -8.06 17.08 1.06
C HIS A 296 -8.62 16.11 2.08
N TYR A 297 -8.50 16.45 3.36
CA TYR A 297 -8.90 15.57 4.45
C TYR A 297 -9.90 16.25 5.38
N THR A 298 -10.71 15.44 6.05
CA THR A 298 -11.64 15.84 7.11
C THR A 298 -11.41 14.97 8.34
N GLN A 299 -11.83 15.47 9.50
CA GLN A 299 -11.92 14.69 10.72
C GLN A 299 -13.29 14.00 10.79
N ALA A 300 -13.28 12.72 11.14
CA ALA A 300 -14.41 11.93 11.60
C ALA A 300 -14.12 11.42 13.01
N ILE A 301 -15.13 10.87 13.70
CA ILE A 301 -14.91 10.16 14.95
C ILE A 301 -14.16 8.89 14.59
N ALA A 302 -12.93 8.76 15.11
CA ALA A 302 -12.19 7.51 15.04
C ALA A 302 -13.04 6.41 15.67
N ALA A 303 -13.16 5.26 15.01
CA ALA A 303 -13.75 4.09 15.65
C ALA A 303 -12.96 3.80 16.94
N GLN A 304 -13.62 3.98 18.08
CA GLN A 304 -13.00 3.84 19.42
C GLN A 304 -12.53 2.39 19.67
N ASP A 305 -12.96 1.45 18.84
CA ASP A 305 -12.77 0.01 19.03
C ASP A 305 -11.42 -0.54 18.56
N ALA A 306 -10.51 0.27 18.01
CA ALA A 306 -9.15 -0.23 17.74
C ALA A 306 -8.45 -0.77 19.02
N GLN A 307 -8.89 -0.35 20.22
CA GLN A 307 -8.47 -0.91 21.50
C GLN A 307 -9.32 -2.10 22.00
N HIS A 308 -10.56 -2.27 21.52
CA HIS A 308 -11.44 -3.40 21.88
C HIS A 308 -11.14 -4.69 21.12
N PHE A 309 -10.39 -4.62 20.01
CA PHE A 309 -9.98 -5.81 19.24
C PHE A 309 -8.68 -6.46 19.72
N HIS A 310 -8.10 -5.99 20.84
CA HIS A 310 -7.08 -6.74 21.54
C HIS A 310 -7.72 -8.01 22.12
N HIS A 311 -7.49 -9.14 21.45
CA HIS A 311 -7.77 -10.44 22.06
C HIS A 311 -7.02 -10.47 23.39
N LYS A 312 -7.75 -10.72 24.48
CA LYS A 312 -7.12 -11.18 25.72
C LYS A 312 -6.32 -12.42 25.33
N SER A 313 -4.99 -12.34 25.43
CA SER A 313 -4.13 -13.52 25.38
C SER A 313 -4.58 -14.44 26.52
N THR A 314 -5.37 -15.45 26.14
CA THR A 314 -5.73 -16.56 27.00
C THR A 314 -5.44 -17.81 26.20
N ASP A 315 -4.16 -18.12 26.02
CA ASP A 315 -3.66 -19.48 26.06
C ASP A 315 -2.14 -19.47 26.27
N THR A 316 -1.70 -20.38 27.14
CA THR A 316 -0.37 -20.49 27.74
C THR A 316 0.62 -21.25 26.86
N ASP A 317 0.75 -20.90 25.58
CA ASP A 317 1.79 -21.48 24.71
C ASP A 317 2.60 -20.35 24.06
N ASP A 318 3.92 -20.39 24.31
CA ASP A 318 4.96 -19.39 23.97
C ASP A 318 5.25 -19.25 22.46
N HIS A 319 4.22 -19.00 21.64
CA HIS A 319 4.40 -18.56 20.26
C HIS A 319 3.93 -17.12 20.10
N GLU A 320 4.89 -16.23 19.89
CA GLU A 320 4.72 -14.77 19.75
C GLU A 320 3.84 -14.42 18.53
N ASP A 321 2.53 -14.40 18.71
CA ASP A 321 1.52 -13.88 17.76
C ASP A 321 1.50 -12.33 17.71
N GLU A 322 2.67 -11.67 17.74
CA GLU A 322 2.79 -10.20 17.84
C GLU A 322 2.96 -9.47 16.49
N HIS A 323 2.94 -10.18 15.35
CA HIS A 323 3.23 -9.58 14.04
C HIS A 323 2.03 -8.90 13.34
N PHE A 324 0.87 -8.76 13.99
CA PHE A 324 -0.33 -8.19 13.36
C PHE A 324 -0.34 -6.66 13.41
N PHE A 325 -0.10 -6.05 12.25
CA PHE A 325 -0.16 -4.61 12.07
C PHE A 325 -1.61 -4.11 11.99
N TRP A 326 -2.18 -3.81 13.16
CA TRP A 326 -3.39 -3.00 13.25
C TRP A 326 -3.00 -1.52 13.24
N GLN A 327 -3.47 -0.76 12.24
CA GLN A 327 -3.53 0.68 12.41
C GLN A 327 -4.83 1.04 13.09
N ALA A 328 -4.71 1.62 14.29
CA ALA A 328 -5.83 2.30 14.93
C ALA A 328 -6.40 3.33 13.96
N ASP A 329 -7.72 3.36 13.86
CA ASP A 329 -8.40 4.36 13.06
C ASP A 329 -8.01 5.76 13.56
N SER A 330 -7.36 6.54 12.69
CA SER A 330 -6.94 7.88 13.06
C SER A 330 -8.07 8.91 13.01
N GLY A 331 -9.25 8.52 12.51
CA GLY A 331 -10.39 9.40 12.24
C GLY A 331 -10.15 10.42 11.10
N VAL A 332 -8.99 10.39 10.43
CA VAL A 332 -8.67 11.34 9.34
C VAL A 332 -9.03 10.70 8.02
N ARG A 333 -10.01 11.28 7.32
CA ARG A 333 -10.60 10.75 6.09
C ARG A 333 -10.31 11.63 4.88
N LEU A 334 -10.00 11.04 3.73
CA LEU A 334 -9.88 11.77 2.48
C LEU A 334 -11.27 12.27 2.05
N SER A 335 -11.47 13.58 1.95
CA SER A 335 -12.76 14.18 1.60
C SER A 335 -12.90 14.48 0.12
N LYS A 336 -11.83 14.86 -0.59
CA LYS A 336 -11.85 15.09 -2.04
C LYS A 336 -10.46 15.07 -2.67
N VAL A 337 -10.43 14.90 -3.99
CA VAL A 337 -9.23 15.05 -4.82
C VAL A 337 -9.48 16.10 -5.90
N ASP A 338 -8.65 17.13 -5.92
CA ASP A 338 -8.68 18.19 -6.91
C ASP A 338 -7.50 18.05 -7.90
N LEU A 339 -7.74 18.27 -9.19
CA LEU A 339 -6.70 18.53 -10.18
C LEU A 339 -6.40 20.02 -10.18
N TYR A 340 -5.22 20.42 -9.70
CA TYR A 340 -4.82 21.82 -9.58
C TYR A 340 -3.76 22.23 -10.62
N ARG A 341 -3.14 21.25 -11.29
CA ARG A 341 -2.16 21.51 -12.35
C ARG A 341 -2.31 20.48 -13.46
N ASP A 342 -2.40 20.97 -14.69
CA ASP A 342 -2.25 20.18 -15.90
C ASP A 342 -1.47 21.02 -16.91
N PRO A 343 -0.35 20.54 -17.48
CA PRO A 343 0.39 21.27 -18.52
C PRO A 343 -0.46 21.66 -19.73
N LEU A 344 -1.54 20.91 -20.01
CA LEU A 344 -2.47 21.19 -21.10
C LEU A 344 -3.64 22.10 -20.69
N ALA A 345 -3.82 22.38 -19.39
CA ALA A 345 -4.86 23.27 -18.88
C ALA A 345 -4.31 24.24 -17.82
N PRO A 346 -3.59 25.30 -18.23
CA PRO A 346 -2.95 26.25 -17.32
C PRO A 346 -3.91 26.94 -16.34
N MET A 347 -5.18 27.11 -16.74
CA MET A 347 -6.25 27.70 -15.93
C MET A 347 -6.54 26.97 -14.61
N LEU A 348 -6.12 25.71 -14.47
CA LEU A 348 -6.33 24.94 -13.24
C LEU A 348 -5.56 25.49 -12.04
N GLN A 349 -4.47 26.23 -12.28
CA GLN A 349 -3.68 26.81 -11.19
C GLN A 349 -4.45 27.88 -10.41
N THR A 350 -5.39 28.58 -11.06
CA THR A 350 -6.27 29.56 -10.41
C THR A 350 -7.60 28.97 -10.01
N ASN A 351 -8.12 27.99 -10.77
CA ASN A 351 -9.38 27.30 -10.49
C ASN A 351 -9.21 25.78 -10.58
N PRO A 352 -8.82 25.12 -9.48
CA PRO A 352 -8.72 23.66 -9.44
C PRO A 352 -10.06 22.98 -9.75
N THR A 353 -10.01 21.82 -10.40
CA THR A 353 -11.20 21.03 -10.72
C THR A 353 -11.28 19.82 -9.79
N THR A 354 -12.38 19.67 -9.05
CA THR A 354 -12.64 18.47 -8.26
C THR A 354 -12.90 17.26 -9.15
N LEU A 355 -12.12 16.20 -8.96
CA LEU A 355 -12.24 14.94 -9.70
C LEU A 355 -13.22 13.98 -9.02
N VAL A 356 -13.16 13.93 -7.68
CA VAL A 356 -14.00 13.07 -6.84
C VAL A 356 -14.14 13.68 -5.44
N GLN A 357 -15.29 13.44 -4.81
CA GLN A 357 -15.56 13.79 -3.42
C GLN A 357 -16.19 12.62 -2.67
N TYR A 358 -15.85 12.51 -1.39
CA TYR A 358 -16.28 11.47 -0.47
C TYR A 358 -17.08 12.09 0.68
N SER A 359 -18.12 11.40 1.12
CA SER A 359 -18.89 11.75 2.32
C SER A 359 -18.90 10.60 3.29
N TYR A 360 -18.97 10.92 4.58
CA TYR A 360 -18.81 9.96 5.65
C TYR A 360 -19.96 10.04 6.66
N SER A 361 -20.21 8.94 7.37
CA SER A 361 -20.96 8.98 8.62
C SER A 361 -20.15 9.67 9.72
N GLU A 362 -20.77 9.98 10.86
CA GLU A 362 -20.05 10.53 12.02
C GLU A 362 -18.95 9.58 12.51
N GLN A 363 -19.17 8.27 12.40
CA GLN A 363 -18.23 7.19 12.76
C GLN A 363 -17.14 6.96 11.69
N GLY A 364 -17.12 7.77 10.62
CA GLY A 364 -16.07 7.72 9.60
C GLY A 364 -16.22 6.62 8.56
N ASP A 365 -17.42 6.05 8.38
CA ASP A 365 -17.70 5.11 7.29
C ASP A 365 -18.05 5.86 6.00
N LEU A 366 -17.49 5.45 4.86
CA LEU A 366 -17.75 6.09 3.57
C LEU A 366 -19.22 5.88 3.15
N THR A 367 -20.04 6.92 3.11
CA THR A 367 -21.48 6.83 2.80
C THR A 367 -21.80 7.10 1.33
N SER A 368 -21.02 7.95 0.66
CA SER A 368 -21.23 8.23 -0.77
C SER A 368 -19.99 8.74 -1.48
N VAL A 369 -19.95 8.51 -2.79
CA VAL A 369 -18.93 9.01 -3.71
C VAL A 369 -19.59 9.88 -4.77
N THR A 370 -19.05 11.07 -4.98
CA THR A 370 -19.53 12.05 -5.95
C THR A 370 -18.46 12.30 -7.02
N ASN A 371 -18.83 12.19 -8.29
CA ASN A 371 -17.90 12.39 -9.41
C ASN A 371 -17.62 13.89 -9.69
N ARG A 372 -16.73 14.16 -10.66
CA ARG A 372 -16.39 15.53 -11.12
C ARG A 372 -17.56 16.39 -11.61
N HIS A 373 -18.72 15.79 -11.89
CA HIS A 373 -19.93 16.48 -12.33
C HIS A 373 -20.90 16.76 -11.17
N GLY A 374 -20.49 16.51 -9.92
CA GLY A 374 -21.34 16.68 -8.75
C GLY A 374 -22.41 15.60 -8.59
N GLN A 375 -22.30 14.49 -9.31
CA GLN A 375 -23.28 13.40 -9.29
C GLN A 375 -22.83 12.30 -8.33
N VAL A 376 -23.72 11.87 -7.43
CA VAL A 376 -23.46 10.70 -6.57
C VAL A 376 -23.44 9.44 -7.43
N VAL A 377 -22.30 8.76 -7.48
CA VAL A 377 -22.05 7.55 -8.28
C VAL A 377 -22.12 6.26 -7.48
N ARG A 378 -21.85 6.34 -6.17
CA ARG A 378 -21.95 5.20 -5.23
C ARG A 378 -22.58 5.64 -3.92
N ARG A 379 -23.35 4.75 -3.30
CA ARG A 379 -23.87 4.87 -1.93
C ARG A 379 -23.59 3.59 -1.15
N PHE A 380 -23.39 3.73 0.15
CA PHE A 380 -23.09 2.62 1.05
C PHE A 380 -23.83 2.78 2.37
N ALA A 381 -24.22 1.65 2.97
CA ALA A 381 -24.77 1.58 4.32
C ALA A 381 -23.94 0.62 5.18
N TRP A 382 -23.85 0.94 6.47
CA TRP A 382 -22.90 0.32 7.39
C TRP A 382 -23.57 -0.10 8.70
N ARG A 383 -23.00 -1.13 9.33
CA ARG A 383 -23.27 -1.53 10.71
C ARG A 383 -21.95 -1.98 11.33
N ASN A 384 -21.52 -1.31 12.40
CA ASN A 384 -20.24 -1.59 13.08
C ASN A 384 -19.05 -1.66 12.11
N HIS A 385 -18.94 -0.68 11.20
CA HIS A 385 -17.91 -0.62 10.16
C HIS A 385 -17.92 -1.78 9.13
N LEU A 386 -18.94 -2.65 9.13
CA LEU A 386 -19.20 -3.63 8.07
C LEU A 386 -20.23 -3.07 7.08
N MET A 387 -19.95 -3.20 5.78
CA MET A 387 -20.85 -2.77 4.73
C MET A 387 -22.04 -3.73 4.62
N ILE A 388 -23.23 -3.21 4.90
CA ILE A 388 -24.50 -3.96 4.83
C ILE A 388 -25.29 -3.66 3.57
N ALA A 389 -25.01 -2.55 2.89
CA ALA A 389 -25.59 -2.30 1.58
C ALA A 389 -24.68 -1.42 0.70
N HIS A 390 -24.83 -1.56 -0.61
CA HIS A 390 -24.27 -0.62 -1.58
C HIS A 390 -25.17 -0.45 -2.80
N GLN A 391 -25.02 0.69 -3.47
CA GLN A 391 -25.77 1.01 -4.69
C GLN A 391 -24.88 1.78 -5.67
N GLU A 392 -24.93 1.38 -6.94
CA GLU A 392 -24.38 2.15 -8.07
C GLU A 392 -25.41 3.12 -8.61
N ARG A 393 -24.96 4.21 -9.24
CA ARG A 393 -25.88 5.19 -9.82
C ARG A 393 -26.82 4.55 -10.84
N GLY A 394 -28.11 4.63 -10.55
CA GLY A 394 -29.16 4.09 -11.42
C GLY A 394 -29.24 2.56 -11.43
N GLY A 395 -28.44 1.88 -10.60
CA GLY A 395 -28.48 0.44 -10.41
C GLY A 395 -29.32 0.03 -9.20
N PRO A 396 -29.60 -1.28 -9.04
CA PRO A 396 -30.30 -1.80 -7.88
C PRO A 396 -29.46 -1.64 -6.62
N GLU A 397 -30.12 -1.54 -5.48
CA GLU A 397 -29.47 -1.64 -4.18
C GLU A 397 -29.18 -3.12 -3.86
N HIS A 398 -28.00 -3.38 -3.32
CA HIS A 398 -27.55 -4.70 -2.88
C HIS A 398 -27.37 -4.70 -1.36
N HIS A 399 -27.92 -5.70 -0.69
CA HIS A 399 -27.91 -5.89 0.77
C HIS A 399 -27.17 -7.16 1.17
N TYR A 400 -26.54 -7.13 2.34
CA TYR A 400 -25.74 -8.22 2.89
C TYR A 400 -26.08 -8.44 4.36
N ALA A 401 -26.30 -9.71 4.73
CA ALA A 401 -26.35 -10.13 6.13
C ALA A 401 -25.08 -10.91 6.48
N TYR A 402 -24.61 -10.71 7.71
CA TYR A 402 -23.43 -11.39 8.23
C TYR A 402 -23.83 -12.28 9.39
N ASP A 403 -23.08 -13.37 9.59
CA ASP A 403 -23.21 -14.22 10.78
C ASP A 403 -22.97 -13.44 12.08
N ARG A 404 -22.02 -12.49 12.04
CA ARG A 404 -21.67 -11.54 13.10
C ARG A 404 -21.33 -10.18 12.53
N TYR A 405 -21.72 -9.12 13.22
CA TYR A 405 -21.49 -7.73 12.82
C TYR A 405 -20.28 -7.14 13.54
N GLU A 406 -19.13 -7.79 13.32
CA GLU A 406 -17.82 -7.42 13.88
C GLU A 406 -16.71 -7.83 12.90
N PRO A 407 -15.47 -7.31 13.05
CA PRO A 407 -14.33 -7.66 12.19
C PRO A 407 -14.18 -9.17 11.99
N GLY A 408 -14.09 -9.60 10.73
CA GLY A 408 -14.01 -11.00 10.35
C GLY A 408 -15.35 -11.73 10.25
N GLY A 409 -16.47 -11.03 10.37
CA GLY A 409 -17.80 -11.56 10.04
C GLY A 409 -17.91 -12.02 8.59
N GLN A 410 -18.62 -13.12 8.38
CA GLN A 410 -18.84 -13.75 7.09
C GLN A 410 -20.22 -13.40 6.58
N ALA A 411 -20.30 -12.94 5.33
CA ALA A 411 -21.57 -12.72 4.65
C ALA A 411 -22.25 -14.07 4.40
N ILE A 412 -23.45 -14.21 4.94
CA ILE A 412 -24.29 -15.43 4.85
C ILE A 412 -25.49 -15.25 3.94
N GLU A 413 -25.75 -14.02 3.50
CA GLU A 413 -26.87 -13.73 2.61
C GLU A 413 -26.56 -12.49 1.78
N GLN A 414 -26.93 -12.55 0.49
CA GLN A 414 -26.92 -11.41 -0.41
C GLN A 414 -28.28 -11.29 -1.09
N ARG A 415 -28.87 -10.11 -1.01
CA ARG A 415 -30.12 -9.78 -1.72
C ARG A 415 -29.95 -8.53 -2.58
N ASN A 416 -30.68 -8.42 -3.68
CA ASN A 416 -30.81 -7.12 -4.37
C ASN A 416 -32.29 -6.74 -4.56
N GLN A 417 -32.52 -5.45 -4.89
CA GLN A 417 -33.86 -4.91 -5.09
C GLN A 417 -34.64 -5.60 -6.25
N GLU A 418 -33.94 -6.23 -7.19
CA GLU A 418 -34.51 -6.91 -8.35
C GLU A 418 -34.79 -8.41 -8.11
N GLY A 419 -34.60 -8.90 -6.88
CA GLY A 419 -34.95 -10.26 -6.48
C GLY A 419 -33.86 -11.32 -6.67
N LEU A 420 -32.60 -10.93 -6.93
CA LEU A 420 -31.46 -11.84 -6.75
C LEU A 420 -31.29 -12.11 -5.24
N ASP A 421 -31.37 -13.38 -4.87
CA ASP A 421 -31.17 -13.90 -3.50
C ASP A 421 -30.17 -15.07 -3.56
N TYR A 422 -29.02 -14.90 -2.92
CA TYR A 422 -28.03 -15.97 -2.73
C TYR A 422 -27.89 -16.21 -1.22
N LYS A 423 -28.12 -17.46 -0.80
CA LYS A 423 -28.02 -17.94 0.59
C LYS A 423 -26.92 -18.97 0.73
#